data_AF-A0A6A4X6Q2-F1
#
_entry.id   AF-A0A6A4X6Q2-F1
#
_cell.length_a   1.000
_cell.length_b   1.000
_cell.length_c   1.000
_cell.angle_alpha   90.00
_cell.angle_beta   90.00
_cell.angle_gamma   90.00
#
_symmetry.space_group_name_H-M   'P 1'
#
loop_
_entity.id
_entity.type
_entity.pdbx_description
1 polymer ?
#
loop_
_entity_poly.entity_id
_entity_poly.type
_entity_poly.pdbx_seq_one_letter_code
_entity_poly.pdbx_strand_id
1 'polypeptide(L)'
;MKRLHDKVNIVPVIAKADTMTPEEIIRFKKQILNEIAQHKIRIYEFPDCPTDEDSGLQRAMRQRVPFAVVGANTVLEVDGQKVRGRRYPWGVVQIENMEHSDFIPLRNMLIRTHMMDLRDVTNAVHYENFRCKRLAGLGTDGKPAKIVNKNPIAQMEEEKREHELKVKKMEAEMEQVFEMKVKEKKNKLKESEADLARREEQMLAPLEEQRRELEQEKAAFQREKEEWERLNGITLDQLRRRELESNSKE
;
A
#
# COMPACT_ATOMS: atom_id res chain seq x y z
N MET A 1 -10.37 8.88 13.31
CA MET A 1 -10.59 8.69 14.77
C MET A 1 -10.25 7.27 15.26
N LYS A 2 -10.68 6.18 14.60
CA LYS A 2 -10.40 4.79 15.03
C LYS A 2 -8.93 4.45 15.34
N ARG A 3 -7.94 5.04 14.66
CA ARG A 3 -6.52 4.78 14.97
C ARG A 3 -5.97 5.59 16.16
N LEU A 4 -6.70 6.64 16.57
CA LEU A 4 -6.25 7.62 17.55
C LEU A 4 -6.92 7.45 18.91
N HIS A 5 -8.15 6.93 18.97
CA HIS A 5 -8.96 6.88 20.20
C HIS A 5 -8.33 6.10 21.36
N ASP A 6 -7.38 5.21 21.10
CA ASP A 6 -6.64 4.49 22.14
C ASP A 6 -5.42 5.24 22.68
N LYS A 7 -4.97 6.27 21.95
CA LYS A 7 -3.67 6.93 22.18
C LYS A 7 -3.81 8.34 22.74
N VAL A 8 -4.94 9.00 22.51
CA VAL A 8 -5.16 10.40 22.88
C VAL A 8 -6.61 10.65 23.24
N ASN A 9 -6.83 11.69 24.05
CA ASN A 9 -8.16 12.23 24.31
C ASN A 9 -8.73 12.86 23.03
N ILE A 10 -9.91 12.42 22.61
CA ILE A 10 -10.59 12.96 21.42
C ILE A 10 -11.77 13.81 21.87
N VAL A 11 -11.74 15.10 21.55
CA VAL A 11 -12.86 16.03 21.71
C VAL A 11 -13.43 16.36 20.33
N PRO A 12 -14.61 15.85 19.95
CA PRO A 12 -15.15 16.06 18.62
C PRO A 12 -15.76 17.47 18.50
N VAL A 13 -15.50 18.10 17.37
CA VAL A 13 -15.88 19.49 17.06
C VAL A 13 -16.45 19.55 15.65
N ILE A 14 -17.55 20.27 15.48
CA ILE A 14 -18.12 20.65 14.20
C ILE A 14 -17.49 21.99 13.82
N ALA A 15 -16.63 21.98 12.81
CA ALA A 15 -15.96 23.18 12.31
C ALA A 15 -16.90 24.01 11.43
N LYS A 16 -16.69 25.33 11.40
CA LYS A 16 -17.46 26.28 10.59
C LYS A 16 -18.97 26.11 10.78
N ALA A 17 -19.40 26.04 12.05
CA ALA A 17 -20.82 25.81 12.38
C ALA A 17 -21.75 26.88 11.80
N ASP A 18 -21.23 28.06 11.45
CA ASP A 18 -21.96 29.15 10.78
C ASP A 18 -22.42 28.83 9.35
N THR A 19 -22.04 27.67 8.78
CA THR A 19 -22.55 27.21 7.48
C THR A 19 -23.84 26.40 7.58
N MET A 20 -24.32 26.12 8.79
CA MET A 20 -25.51 25.31 9.05
C MET A 20 -26.50 26.08 9.90
N THR A 21 -27.77 25.79 9.72
CA THR A 21 -28.84 26.29 10.60
C THR A 21 -28.82 25.56 11.95
N PRO A 22 -29.40 26.16 13.02
CA PRO A 22 -29.46 25.51 14.33
C PRO A 22 -30.14 24.12 14.30
N GLU A 23 -31.16 23.95 13.46
CA GLU A 23 -31.90 22.69 13.28
C GLU A 23 -31.01 21.61 12.64
N GLU A 24 -30.25 21.98 11.60
CA GLU A 24 -29.29 21.10 10.95
C GLU A 24 -28.17 20.68 11.91
N ILE A 25 -27.68 21.61 12.74
CA ILE A 25 -26.66 21.31 13.76
C ILE A 25 -27.18 20.26 14.73
N ILE A 26 -28.43 20.38 15.22
CA ILE A 26 -29.01 19.39 16.14
C ILE A 26 -29.08 18.01 15.49
N ARG A 27 -29.52 17.94 14.23
CA ARG A 27 -29.58 16.68 13.47
C ARG A 27 -28.18 16.09 13.26
N PHE A 28 -27.22 16.93 12.89
CA PHE A 28 -25.85 16.53 12.60
C PHE A 28 -25.11 16.05 13.86
N LYS A 29 -25.31 16.71 15.01
CA LYS A 29 -24.81 16.25 16.31
C LYS A 29 -25.28 14.83 16.62
N LYS A 30 -26.58 14.55 16.45
CA LYS A 30 -27.15 13.20 16.66
C LYS A 30 -26.54 12.17 15.70
N GLN A 31 -26.39 12.52 14.43
CA GLN A 31 -25.78 11.63 13.44
C GLN A 31 -24.32 11.29 13.80
N ILE A 32 -23.51 12.29 14.14
CA ILE A 32 -22.11 12.09 14.53
C ILE A 32 -22.01 11.18 15.76
N LEU A 33 -22.83 11.41 16.78
CA LEU A 33 -22.83 10.57 17.99
C LEU A 33 -23.21 9.12 17.69
N ASN A 34 -24.22 8.91 16.83
CA ASN A 34 -24.60 7.57 16.38
C ASN A 34 -23.45 6.88 15.63
N GLU A 35 -22.78 7.58 14.73
CA GLU A 35 -21.63 7.02 13.98
C GLU A 35 -20.44 6.72 14.91
N ILE A 36 -20.16 7.57 15.89
CA ILE A 36 -19.12 7.33 16.91
C ILE A 36 -19.41 6.05 17.70
N ALA A 37 -20.67 5.88 18.14
CA ALA A 37 -21.12 4.72 18.88
C ALA A 37 -21.07 3.43 18.03
N GLN A 38 -21.58 3.47 16.79
CA GLN A 38 -21.55 2.34 15.85
C GLN A 38 -20.12 1.86 15.59
N HIS A 39 -19.18 2.78 15.45
CA HIS A 39 -17.78 2.48 15.20
C HIS A 39 -16.96 2.21 16.46
N LYS A 40 -17.58 2.21 17.65
CA LYS A 40 -16.98 2.01 18.98
C LYS A 40 -15.77 2.92 19.21
N ILE A 41 -15.87 4.17 18.79
CA ILE A 41 -14.79 5.16 18.94
C ILE A 41 -14.90 5.77 20.34
N ARG A 42 -13.84 5.61 21.15
CA ARG A 42 -13.75 6.27 22.45
C ARG A 42 -13.45 7.75 22.29
N ILE A 43 -14.34 8.60 22.80
CA ILE A 43 -14.12 10.04 22.92
C ILE A 43 -13.88 10.38 24.39
N TYR A 44 -13.37 11.58 24.64
CA TYR A 44 -13.23 12.05 26.01
C TYR A 44 -14.61 12.12 26.68
N GLU A 45 -14.73 11.46 27.82
CA GLU A 45 -15.92 11.47 28.66
C GLU A 45 -15.68 12.41 29.83
N PHE A 46 -16.66 13.27 30.12
CA PHE A 46 -16.55 14.17 31.26
C PHE A 46 -16.64 13.36 32.55
N PRO A 47 -15.70 13.55 33.49
CA PRO A 47 -15.73 12.88 34.79
C PRO A 47 -17.09 13.11 35.48
N ASP A 48 -17.60 12.10 36.18
CA ASP A 48 -18.76 12.30 37.04
C ASP A 48 -18.29 12.94 38.35
N CYS A 49 -18.58 14.23 38.56
CA CYS A 49 -18.31 14.88 39.83
C CYS A 49 -19.36 14.47 40.88
N PRO A 50 -18.93 14.12 42.11
CA PRO A 50 -19.84 13.74 43.20
C PRO A 50 -20.58 14.92 43.84
N THR A 51 -20.18 16.16 43.54
CA THR A 51 -20.84 17.38 44.01
C THR A 51 -22.05 17.72 43.13
N ASP A 52 -23.23 17.85 43.74
CA ASP A 52 -24.50 18.11 43.04
C ASP A 52 -24.49 19.38 42.16
N GLU A 53 -23.76 20.43 42.55
CA GLU A 53 -23.68 21.69 41.78
C GLU A 53 -22.87 21.55 40.48
N ASP A 54 -21.75 20.81 40.50
CA ASP A 54 -20.90 20.61 39.32
C ASP A 54 -21.47 19.57 38.34
N SER A 55 -22.29 18.65 38.84
CA SER A 55 -22.97 17.62 38.05
C SER A 55 -23.89 18.22 36.97
N GLY A 56 -24.57 19.33 37.29
CA GLY A 56 -25.43 20.05 36.34
C GLY A 56 -24.65 20.66 35.17
N LEU A 57 -23.52 21.29 35.47
CA LEU A 57 -22.64 21.91 34.47
C LEU A 57 -22.01 20.85 33.54
N GLN A 58 -21.58 19.72 34.10
CA GLN A 58 -21.02 18.61 33.32
C GLN A 58 -22.08 17.97 32.41
N ARG A 59 -23.31 17.81 32.89
CA ARG A 59 -24.43 17.33 32.06
C ARG A 59 -24.72 18.28 30.89
N ALA A 60 -24.71 19.59 31.13
CA ALA A 60 -24.87 20.59 30.07
C ALA A 60 -23.73 20.54 29.05
N MET A 61 -22.49 20.33 29.49
CA MET A 61 -21.33 20.15 28.60
C MET A 61 -21.44 18.87 27.75
N ARG A 62 -21.85 17.75 28.36
CA ARG A 62 -22.09 16.48 27.64
C ARG A 62 -23.10 16.64 26.51
N GLN A 63 -24.18 17.40 26.73
CA GLN A 63 -25.18 17.67 25.70
C GLN A 63 -24.69 18.55 24.55
N ARG A 64 -23.61 19.32 24.76
CA ARG A 64 -23.04 20.19 23.72
C ARG A 64 -22.08 19.44 22.79
N VAL A 65 -21.58 18.26 23.16
CA VAL A 65 -20.68 17.46 22.34
C VAL A 65 -21.46 16.78 21.20
N PRO A 66 -20.98 16.85 19.94
CA PRO A 66 -19.79 17.57 19.48
C PRO A 66 -19.99 19.09 19.41
N PHE A 67 -18.98 19.86 19.84
CA PHE A 67 -19.08 21.32 19.95
C PHE A 67 -19.19 21.99 18.57
N ALA A 68 -20.20 22.83 18.36
CA ALA A 68 -20.39 23.57 17.10
C ALA A 68 -19.65 24.90 17.14
N VAL A 69 -18.44 24.96 16.55
CA VAL A 69 -17.55 26.11 16.69
C VAL A 69 -17.37 26.92 15.42
N VAL A 70 -17.23 28.23 15.62
CA VAL A 70 -16.85 29.20 14.59
C VAL A 70 -15.52 29.83 15.01
N GLY A 71 -14.56 29.87 14.09
CA GLY A 71 -13.26 30.50 14.31
C GLY A 71 -13.13 31.80 13.52
N ALA A 72 -12.54 32.83 14.11
CA ALA A 72 -12.09 34.03 13.42
C ALA A 72 -10.93 34.67 14.18
N ASN A 73 -10.05 35.29 13.39
CA ASN A 73 -8.93 36.07 13.87
C ASN A 73 -9.21 37.58 13.80
N THR A 74 -10.31 37.98 13.16
CA THR A 74 -10.68 39.38 12.94
C THR A 74 -11.46 39.92 14.14
N VAL A 75 -11.10 41.13 14.57
CA VAL A 75 -11.83 41.91 15.57
C VAL A 75 -12.73 42.89 14.84
N LEU A 76 -14.01 42.88 15.18
CA LEU A 76 -15.05 43.73 14.62
C LEU A 76 -15.61 44.61 15.75
N GLU A 77 -16.07 45.80 15.41
CA GLU A 77 -16.79 46.66 16.33
C GLU A 77 -18.30 46.49 16.09
N VAL A 78 -19.00 45.98 17.11
CA VAL A 78 -20.45 45.75 17.10
C VAL A 78 -21.00 46.39 18.38
N ASP A 79 -21.97 47.30 18.25
CA ASP A 79 -22.58 48.02 19.37
C ASP A 79 -21.56 48.71 20.30
N GLY A 80 -20.49 49.26 19.72
CA GLY A 80 -19.40 49.93 20.46
C GLY A 80 -18.45 48.99 21.21
N GLN A 81 -18.65 47.66 21.10
CA GLN A 81 -17.76 46.66 21.68
C GLN A 81 -16.90 45.99 20.61
N LYS A 82 -15.61 45.80 20.94
CA LYS A 82 -14.67 45.06 20.10
C LYS A 82 -14.85 43.56 20.34
N VAL A 83 -15.50 42.88 19.40
CA VAL A 83 -15.79 41.45 19.46
C VAL A 83 -15.05 40.69 18.36
N ARG A 84 -14.63 39.46 18.63
CA ARG A 84 -14.06 38.58 17.59
C ARG A 84 -15.20 37.91 16.82
N GLY A 85 -15.15 38.00 15.49
CA GLY A 85 -16.24 37.48 14.68
C GLY A 85 -15.98 37.46 13.18
N ARG A 86 -16.96 36.93 12.44
CA ARG A 86 -16.98 36.90 10.97
C ARG A 86 -18.07 37.84 10.48
N ARG A 87 -17.74 38.71 9.52
CA ARG A 87 -18.70 39.62 8.88
C ARG A 87 -19.18 39.02 7.57
N TYR A 88 -20.50 39.00 7.39
CA TYR A 88 -21.19 38.61 6.18
C TYR A 88 -22.09 39.76 5.69
N PRO A 89 -22.55 39.73 4.43
CA PRO A 89 -23.51 40.72 3.93
C PRO A 89 -24.81 40.78 4.73
N TRP A 90 -25.23 39.65 5.32
CA TRP A 90 -26.47 39.50 6.09
C TRP A 90 -26.29 39.65 7.60
N GLY A 91 -25.08 39.86 8.12
CA GLY A 91 -24.88 40.02 9.57
C GLY A 91 -23.46 39.70 10.04
N VAL A 92 -23.29 39.70 11.36
CA VAL A 92 -22.00 39.44 12.02
C VAL A 92 -22.14 38.26 12.97
N VAL A 93 -21.32 37.22 12.74
CA VAL A 93 -21.23 36.07 13.63
C VAL A 93 -20.18 36.35 14.70
N GLN A 94 -20.66 36.68 15.90
CA GLN A 94 -19.82 36.83 17.10
C GLN A 94 -19.42 35.45 17.65
N ILE A 95 -18.12 35.22 17.87
CA ILE A 95 -17.61 33.92 18.32
C ILE A 95 -17.80 33.70 19.81
N GLU A 96 -17.76 34.78 20.58
CA GLU A 96 -17.97 34.76 22.03
C GLU A 96 -19.46 34.89 22.40
N ASN A 97 -20.38 34.75 21.43
CA ASN A 97 -21.80 34.62 21.72
C ASN A 97 -22.19 33.12 21.74
N MET A 98 -22.75 32.65 22.86
CA MET A 98 -23.20 31.26 23.02
C MET A 98 -24.39 30.89 22.12
N GLU A 99 -25.14 31.87 21.61
CA GLU A 99 -26.22 31.64 20.65
C GLU A 99 -25.68 31.35 19.25
N HIS A 100 -24.49 31.86 18.93
CA HIS A 100 -23.86 31.69 17.62
C HIS A 100 -22.87 30.52 17.58
N SER A 101 -22.21 30.23 18.71
CA SER A 101 -21.16 29.22 18.74
C SER A 101 -20.91 28.62 20.13
N ASP A 102 -20.59 27.33 20.15
CA ASP A 102 -20.11 26.61 21.33
C ASP A 102 -18.61 26.89 21.64
N PHE A 103 -18.03 27.97 21.11
CA PHE A 103 -16.62 28.31 21.34
C PHE A 103 -16.29 28.56 22.81
N ILE A 104 -17.14 29.29 23.54
CA ILE A 104 -16.91 29.55 24.99
C ILE A 104 -16.89 28.25 25.79
N PRO A 105 -17.91 27.36 25.67
CA PRO A 105 -17.88 26.04 26.30
C PRO A 105 -16.60 25.25 26.00
N LEU A 106 -16.20 25.17 24.72
CA LEU A 106 -15.00 24.45 24.31
C LEU A 106 -13.72 25.05 24.92
N ARG A 107 -13.57 26.38 24.87
CA ARG A 107 -12.43 27.09 25.47
C ARG A 107 -12.37 26.81 26.96
N ASN A 108 -13.47 27.01 27.68
CA ASN A 108 -13.50 26.83 29.13
C ASN A 108 -13.16 25.39 29.52
N MET A 109 -13.68 24.41 28.78
CA MET A 109 -13.32 23.00 28.97
C MET A 109 -11.80 22.78 28.84
N LEU A 110 -11.20 23.23 27.73
CA LEU A 110 -9.79 22.94 27.42
C LEU A 110 -8.80 23.65 28.34
N ILE A 111 -9.06 24.92 28.68
CA ILE A 111 -8.06 25.76 29.37
C ILE A 111 -8.38 26.12 30.82
N ARG A 112 -9.63 25.95 31.29
CA ARG A 112 -10.03 26.34 32.65
C ARG A 112 -10.40 25.16 33.52
N THR A 113 -11.30 24.30 33.06
CA THR A 113 -11.96 23.32 33.94
C THR A 113 -11.39 21.91 33.82
N HIS A 114 -11.13 21.41 32.61
CA HIS A 114 -10.81 19.99 32.39
C HIS A 114 -9.36 19.75 31.97
N MET A 115 -8.49 20.76 32.02
CA MET A 115 -7.08 20.60 31.63
C MET A 115 -6.35 19.56 32.49
N MET A 116 -6.57 19.58 33.81
CA MET A 116 -5.93 18.64 34.72
C MET A 116 -6.41 17.21 34.46
N ASP A 117 -7.72 17.02 34.31
CA ASP A 117 -8.29 15.70 34.02
C ASP A 117 -7.80 15.15 32.68
N LEU A 118 -7.78 15.96 31.61
CA LEU A 118 -7.22 15.56 30.32
C LEU A 118 -5.76 15.08 30.45
N ARG A 119 -4.95 15.75 31.28
CA ARG A 119 -3.57 15.34 31.55
C ARG A 119 -3.53 14.01 32.30
N ASP A 120 -4.36 13.87 33.31
CA ASP A 120 -4.38 12.70 34.19
C ASP A 120 -4.87 11.45 33.43
N VAL A 121 -5.91 11.57 32.60
CA VAL A 121 -6.35 10.51 31.67
C VAL A 121 -5.26 10.18 30.64
N THR A 122 -4.55 11.20 30.12
CA THR A 122 -3.44 10.95 29.20
C THR A 122 -2.35 10.13 29.86
N ASN A 123 -2.02 10.40 31.13
CA ASN A 123 -0.99 9.69 31.85
C ASN A 123 -1.45 8.28 32.27
N ALA A 124 -2.56 8.20 33.02
CA ALA A 124 -3.04 6.97 33.63
C ALA A 124 -3.64 5.98 32.64
N VAL A 125 -4.22 6.44 31.53
CA VAL A 125 -4.86 5.58 30.54
C VAL A 125 -4.02 5.48 29.28
N HIS A 126 -3.79 6.59 28.58
CA HIS A 126 -3.17 6.52 27.25
C HIS A 126 -1.69 6.15 27.30
N TYR A 127 -0.93 6.79 28.19
CA TYR A 127 0.49 6.53 28.36
C TYR A 127 0.72 5.16 29.00
N GLU A 128 0.00 4.78 30.06
CA GLU A 128 0.13 3.43 30.63
C GLU A 128 -0.26 2.33 29.63
N ASN A 129 -1.30 2.51 28.81
CA ASN A 129 -1.61 1.56 27.74
C ASN A 129 -0.47 1.45 26.72
N PHE A 130 0.14 2.57 26.36
CA PHE A 130 1.33 2.58 25.50
C PHE A 130 2.53 1.91 26.17
N ARG A 131 2.78 2.20 27.45
CA ARG A 131 3.88 1.65 28.25
C ARG A 131 3.72 0.13 28.38
N CYS A 132 2.54 -0.35 28.75
CA CYS A 132 2.21 -1.77 28.80
C CYS A 132 2.39 -2.44 27.44
N LYS A 133 1.91 -1.86 26.33
CA LYS A 133 2.11 -2.43 24.99
C LYS A 133 3.57 -2.46 24.58
N ARG A 134 4.35 -1.41 24.90
CA ARG A 134 5.79 -1.36 24.61
C ARG A 134 6.54 -2.41 25.43
N LEU A 135 6.32 -2.45 26.75
CA LEU A 135 6.97 -3.39 27.65
C LEU A 135 6.54 -4.85 27.38
N ALA A 136 5.28 -5.08 27.01
CA ALA A 136 4.80 -6.40 26.59
C ALA A 136 5.40 -6.84 25.25
N GLY A 137 5.69 -5.90 24.34
CA GLY A 137 6.41 -6.17 23.09
C GLY A 137 7.89 -6.54 23.28
N LEU A 138 8.48 -6.21 24.43
CA LEU A 138 9.81 -6.67 24.85
C LEU A 138 9.77 -8.06 25.53
N GLY A 139 8.57 -8.62 25.75
CA GLY A 139 8.40 -9.98 26.22
C GLY A 139 8.18 -10.92 25.03
N THR A 140 9.26 -11.39 24.43
CA THR A 140 9.19 -12.63 23.66
C THR A 140 8.74 -13.75 24.62
N ASP A 141 7.69 -14.47 24.24
CA ASP A 141 7.33 -15.80 24.76
C ASP A 141 6.53 -15.91 26.08
N GLY A 142 5.59 -15.00 26.34
CA GLY A 142 4.40 -15.31 27.15
C GLY A 142 4.64 -15.80 28.60
N LYS A 143 5.83 -15.57 29.16
CA LYS A 143 6.14 -15.83 30.57
C LYS A 143 6.27 -14.50 31.32
N PRO A 144 5.84 -14.44 32.60
CA PRO A 144 5.90 -13.20 33.37
C PRO A 144 7.36 -12.77 33.53
N ALA A 145 7.74 -11.70 32.84
CA ALA A 145 9.09 -11.16 32.89
C ALA A 145 9.37 -10.60 34.28
N LYS A 146 10.37 -11.19 34.96
CA LYS A 146 10.96 -10.59 36.16
C LYS A 146 11.47 -9.20 35.76
N ILE A 147 11.06 -8.18 36.52
CA ILE A 147 11.50 -6.80 36.33
C ILE A 147 13.02 -6.77 36.54
N VAL A 148 13.77 -6.60 35.45
CA VAL A 148 15.21 -6.36 35.52
C VAL A 148 15.45 -4.90 35.16
N ASN A 149 15.82 -4.10 36.16
CA ASN A 149 16.39 -2.76 35.98
C ASN A 149 17.66 -2.86 35.12
N LYS A 150 17.56 -2.62 33.81
CA LYS A 150 18.74 -2.38 32.95
C LYS A 150 18.48 -1.25 31.96
N ASN A 151 19.54 -0.49 31.71
CA ASN A 151 19.55 0.79 31.00
C ASN A 151 18.99 0.70 29.55
N PRO A 152 18.18 1.68 29.13
CA PRO A 152 17.42 1.66 27.86
C PRO A 152 18.26 1.69 26.57
N ILE A 153 19.57 1.97 26.65
CA ILE A 153 20.48 1.98 25.48
C ILE A 153 20.92 0.56 25.09
N ALA A 154 21.12 -0.33 26.07
CA ALA A 154 21.56 -1.71 25.81
C ALA A 154 20.45 -2.54 25.12
N GLN A 155 19.18 -2.27 25.45
CA GLN A 155 18.03 -2.94 24.80
C GLN A 155 17.91 -2.57 23.32
N MET A 156 18.18 -1.32 22.95
CA MET A 156 18.07 -0.88 21.55
C MET A 156 19.19 -1.45 20.66
N GLU A 157 20.40 -1.66 21.21
CA GLU A 157 21.47 -2.36 20.51
C GLU A 157 21.17 -3.86 20.36
N GLU A 158 20.59 -4.48 21.38
CA GLU A 158 20.23 -5.90 21.35
C GLU A 158 19.09 -6.18 20.36
N GLU A 159 18.03 -5.36 20.36
CA GLU A 159 16.93 -5.46 19.37
C GLU A 159 17.42 -5.23 17.93
N LYS A 160 18.34 -4.27 17.73
CA LYS A 160 18.94 -4.04 16.41
C LYS A 160 19.73 -5.25 15.95
N ARG A 161 20.50 -5.87 16.86
CA ARG A 161 21.31 -7.05 16.57
C ARG A 161 20.45 -8.27 16.24
N GLU A 162 19.33 -8.46 16.94
CA GLU A 162 18.38 -9.52 16.66
C GLU A 162 17.68 -9.31 15.30
N HIS A 163 17.30 -8.07 14.97
CA HIS A 163 16.70 -7.76 13.68
C HIS A 163 17.68 -8.03 12.52
N GLU A 164 18.94 -7.60 12.66
CA GLU A 164 19.99 -7.88 11.68
C GLU A 164 20.22 -9.38 11.47
N LEU A 165 20.22 -10.16 12.56
CA LEU A 165 20.32 -11.63 12.49
C LEU A 165 19.13 -12.26 11.75
N LYS A 166 17.92 -11.74 11.99
CA LYS A 166 16.71 -12.25 11.34
C LYS A 166 16.66 -11.90 9.85
N VAL A 167 17.08 -10.68 9.48
CA VAL A 167 17.23 -10.26 8.09
C VAL A 167 18.26 -11.13 7.38
N LYS A 168 19.42 -11.36 7.99
CA LYS A 168 20.47 -12.22 7.44
C LYS A 168 20.01 -13.67 7.24
N LYS A 169 19.21 -14.21 8.16
CA LYS A 169 18.62 -15.54 8.02
C LYS A 169 17.62 -15.61 6.86
N MET A 170 16.76 -14.59 6.76
CA MET A 170 15.77 -14.50 5.68
C MET A 170 16.43 -14.32 4.31
N GLU A 171 17.54 -13.57 4.24
CA GLU A 171 18.37 -13.43 3.04
C GLU A 171 18.99 -14.76 2.61
N ALA A 172 19.58 -15.50 3.54
CA ALA A 172 20.14 -16.83 3.26
C ALA A 172 19.08 -17.85 2.79
N GLU A 173 17.89 -17.82 3.39
CA GLU A 173 16.76 -18.66 2.94
C GLU A 173 16.29 -18.27 1.54
N MET A 174 16.22 -16.96 1.25
CA MET A 174 15.82 -16.47 -0.08
C MET A 174 16.85 -16.81 -1.15
N GLU A 175 18.14 -16.73 -0.82
CA GLU A 175 19.25 -17.10 -1.70
C GLU A 175 19.23 -18.60 -2.02
N GLN A 176 19.02 -19.47 -1.02
CA GLN A 176 18.87 -20.92 -1.25
C GLN A 176 17.68 -21.25 -2.17
N VAL A 177 16.53 -20.60 -1.95
CA VAL A 177 15.35 -20.80 -2.82
C VAL A 177 15.64 -20.31 -4.25
N PHE A 178 16.38 -19.21 -4.39
CA PHE A 178 16.77 -18.68 -5.68
C PHE A 178 17.73 -19.64 -6.40
N GLU A 179 18.78 -20.12 -5.73
CA GLU A 179 19.73 -21.09 -6.29
C GLU A 179 19.02 -22.38 -6.74
N MET A 180 18.10 -22.90 -5.93
CA MET A 180 17.33 -24.09 -6.27
C MET A 180 16.48 -23.87 -7.54
N LYS A 181 15.81 -22.71 -7.65
CA LYS A 181 15.03 -22.35 -8.85
C LYS A 181 15.90 -22.14 -10.09
N VAL A 182 17.07 -21.51 -9.94
CA VAL A 182 18.02 -21.31 -11.04
C VAL A 182 18.53 -22.66 -11.54
N LYS A 183 18.88 -23.57 -10.62
CA LYS A 183 19.32 -24.93 -10.96
C LYS A 183 18.21 -25.72 -11.68
N GLU A 184 16.98 -25.64 -11.19
CA GLU A 184 15.83 -26.29 -11.83
C GLU A 184 15.61 -25.74 -13.26
N LYS A 185 15.64 -24.42 -13.43
CA LYS A 185 15.49 -23.78 -14.75
C LYS A 185 16.63 -24.13 -15.70
N LYS A 186 17.89 -24.14 -15.24
CA LYS A 186 19.04 -24.58 -16.05
C LYS A 186 18.90 -26.03 -16.50
N ASN A 187 18.46 -26.92 -15.62
CA ASN A 187 18.24 -28.33 -15.97
C ASN A 187 17.13 -28.48 -17.02
N LYS A 188 16.00 -27.78 -16.85
CA LYS A 188 14.92 -27.75 -17.85
C LYS A 188 15.38 -27.20 -19.20
N LEU A 189 16.23 -26.17 -19.20
CA LEU A 189 16.79 -25.62 -20.44
C LEU A 189 17.66 -26.66 -21.15
N LYS A 190 18.52 -27.35 -20.39
CA LYS A 190 19.41 -28.39 -20.93
C LYS A 190 18.64 -29.58 -21.50
N GLU A 191 17.57 -30.02 -20.83
CA GLU A 191 16.66 -31.04 -21.36
C GLU A 191 15.98 -30.58 -22.65
N SER A 192 15.49 -29.34 -22.68
CA SER A 192 14.88 -28.75 -23.89
C SER A 192 15.86 -28.63 -25.06
N GLU A 193 17.11 -28.25 -24.80
CA GLU A 193 18.18 -28.18 -25.82
C GLU A 193 18.51 -29.58 -26.35
N ALA A 194 18.61 -30.59 -25.48
CA ALA A 194 18.86 -31.97 -25.89
C ALA A 194 17.71 -32.55 -26.72
N ASP A 195 16.47 -32.20 -26.40
CA ASP A 195 15.30 -32.62 -27.19
C ASP A 195 15.23 -31.93 -28.55
N LEU A 196 15.60 -30.64 -28.63
CA LEU A 196 15.75 -29.91 -29.89
C LEU A 196 16.84 -30.53 -30.76
N ALA A 197 18.02 -30.81 -30.20
CA ALA A 197 19.12 -31.44 -30.92
C ALA A 197 18.73 -32.83 -31.47
N ARG A 198 18.00 -33.63 -30.68
CA ARG A 198 17.47 -34.93 -31.13
C ARG A 198 16.48 -34.79 -32.29
N ARG A 199 15.63 -33.76 -32.28
CA ARG A 199 14.71 -33.48 -33.40
C ARG A 199 15.46 -33.02 -34.64
N GLU A 200 16.48 -32.19 -34.48
CA GLU A 200 17.34 -31.75 -35.59
C GLU A 200 18.04 -32.94 -36.24
N GLU A 201 18.63 -33.84 -35.45
CA GLU A 201 19.27 -35.06 -35.95
C GLU A 201 18.28 -35.99 -36.68
N GLN A 202 17.08 -36.19 -36.12
CA GLN A 202 16.02 -36.97 -36.75
C GLN A 202 15.54 -36.38 -38.09
N MET A 203 15.57 -35.06 -38.24
CA MET A 203 15.20 -34.38 -39.47
C MET A 203 16.34 -34.36 -40.50
N LEU A 204 17.60 -34.24 -40.04
CA LEU A 204 18.79 -34.19 -40.90
C LEU A 204 19.10 -35.54 -41.54
N ALA A 205 19.03 -36.64 -40.79
CA ALA A 205 19.35 -37.98 -41.30
C ALA A 205 18.64 -38.37 -42.61
N PRO A 206 17.30 -38.26 -42.74
CA PRO A 206 16.61 -38.59 -44.00
C PRO A 206 16.91 -37.57 -45.11
N LEU A 207 17.14 -36.30 -44.78
CA LEU A 207 17.51 -35.27 -45.77
C LEU A 207 18.91 -35.53 -46.33
N GLU A 208 19.85 -35.99 -45.50
CA GLU A 208 21.20 -36.37 -45.94
C GLU A 208 21.17 -37.64 -46.80
N GLU A 209 20.33 -38.61 -46.45
CA GLU A 209 20.14 -39.82 -47.25
C GLU A 209 19.55 -39.49 -48.62
N GLN A 210 18.49 -38.68 -48.68
CA GLN A 210 17.93 -38.17 -49.94
C GLN A 210 18.95 -37.39 -50.76
N ARG A 211 19.77 -36.55 -50.12
CA ARG A 211 20.84 -35.80 -50.80
C ARG A 211 21.87 -36.75 -51.41
N ARG A 212 22.24 -37.82 -50.71
CA ARG A 212 23.21 -38.82 -51.20
C ARG A 212 22.65 -39.64 -52.36
N GLU A 213 21.37 -40.03 -52.28
CA GLU A 213 20.66 -40.70 -53.37
C GLU A 213 20.62 -39.83 -54.63
N LEU A 214 20.22 -38.56 -54.50
CA LEU A 214 20.19 -37.61 -55.61
C LEU A 214 21.59 -37.36 -56.20
N GLU A 215 22.63 -37.35 -55.38
CA GLU A 215 24.02 -37.19 -55.85
C GLU A 215 24.51 -38.43 -56.61
N GLN A 216 24.16 -39.64 -56.16
CA GLN A 216 24.45 -40.88 -56.88
C GLN A 216 23.68 -40.99 -58.19
N GLU A 217 22.39 -40.65 -58.20
CA GLU A 217 21.56 -40.63 -59.40
C GLU A 217 22.08 -39.62 -60.41
N LYS A 218 22.45 -38.41 -59.96
CA LYS A 218 23.07 -37.39 -60.80
C LYS A 218 24.42 -37.86 -61.36
N ALA A 219 25.25 -38.53 -60.57
CA ALA A 219 26.53 -39.05 -61.03
C ALA A 219 26.36 -40.21 -62.02
N ALA A 220 25.38 -41.09 -61.81
CA ALA A 220 25.04 -42.16 -62.74
C ALA A 220 24.52 -41.60 -64.06
N PHE A 221 23.58 -40.64 -64.00
CA PHE A 221 23.08 -39.93 -65.17
C PHE A 221 24.19 -39.19 -65.92
N GLN A 222 25.14 -38.58 -65.21
CA GLN A 222 26.28 -37.92 -65.82
C GLN A 222 27.22 -38.91 -66.55
N ARG A 223 27.46 -40.10 -65.98
CA ARG A 223 28.23 -41.16 -66.66
C ARG A 223 27.50 -41.70 -67.88
N GLU A 224 26.20 -41.95 -67.77
CA GLU A 224 25.37 -42.41 -68.90
C GLU A 224 25.35 -41.36 -70.02
N LYS A 225 25.22 -40.08 -69.66
CA LYS A 225 25.35 -38.96 -70.58
C LYS A 225 26.72 -38.96 -71.26
N GLU A 226 27.82 -39.10 -70.53
CA GLU A 226 29.17 -39.14 -71.09
C GLU A 226 29.38 -40.36 -72.01
N GLU A 227 28.85 -41.53 -71.65
CA GLU A 227 28.89 -42.73 -72.49
C GLU A 227 28.09 -42.54 -73.78
N TRP A 228 26.89 -41.97 -73.70
CA TRP A 228 26.05 -41.63 -74.85
C TRP A 228 26.71 -40.59 -75.76
N GLU A 229 27.29 -39.53 -75.19
CA GLU A 229 28.03 -38.49 -75.93
C GLU A 229 29.25 -39.09 -76.64
N ARG A 230 29.95 -40.04 -76.00
CA ARG A 230 31.08 -40.76 -76.60
C ARG A 230 30.67 -41.70 -77.74
N LEU A 231 29.55 -42.41 -77.59
CA LEU A 231 29.02 -43.33 -78.61
C LEU A 231 28.48 -42.58 -79.83
N ASN A 232 27.81 -41.46 -79.62
CA ASN A 232 27.17 -40.69 -80.69
C ASN A 232 28.06 -39.58 -81.28
N GLY A 233 29.22 -39.31 -80.67
CA GLY A 233 30.21 -38.36 -81.18
C GLY A 233 29.75 -36.89 -81.21
N ILE A 234 28.66 -36.58 -80.53
CA ILE A 234 28.04 -35.25 -80.45
C ILE A 234 27.71 -34.99 -78.98
N THR A 235 28.08 -33.80 -78.46
CA THR A 235 27.72 -33.44 -77.09
C THR A 235 26.24 -33.10 -76.98
N LEU A 236 25.60 -33.39 -75.84
CA LEU A 236 24.18 -33.16 -75.64
C LEU A 236 23.81 -31.67 -75.85
N ASP A 237 24.71 -30.75 -75.51
CA ASP A 237 24.55 -29.31 -75.75
C ASP A 237 24.65 -28.93 -77.24
N GLN A 238 25.42 -29.66 -78.04
CA GLN A 238 25.45 -29.49 -79.50
C GLN A 238 24.16 -30.01 -80.15
N LEU A 239 23.60 -31.10 -79.63
CA LEU A 239 22.32 -31.64 -80.09
C LEU A 239 21.17 -30.67 -79.80
N ARG A 240 21.14 -30.12 -78.56
CA ARG A 240 20.13 -29.14 -78.13
C ARG A 240 20.25 -27.81 -78.87
N ARG A 241 21.47 -27.37 -79.21
CA ARG A 241 21.68 -26.21 -80.11
C ARG A 241 21.21 -26.49 -81.53
N ARG A 242 21.44 -27.70 -82.06
CA ARG A 242 20.93 -28.11 -83.38
C ARG A 242 19.40 -28.15 -83.43
N GLU A 243 18.73 -28.61 -82.37
CA GLU A 243 17.27 -28.56 -82.27
C GLU A 243 16.73 -27.12 -82.20
N LEU A 244 17.37 -26.24 -81.43
CA LEU A 244 17.00 -24.83 -81.37
C LEU A 244 17.24 -24.10 -82.70
N GLU A 245 18.33 -24.41 -83.42
CA GLU A 245 18.61 -23.90 -84.76
C GLU A 245 17.68 -24.49 -85.84
N SER A 246 17.17 -25.71 -85.64
CA SER A 246 16.14 -26.33 -86.48
C SER A 246 14.78 -25.68 -86.26
N ASN A 247 14.36 -25.50 -84.99
CA ASN A 247 13.09 -24.84 -84.64
C ASN A 247 13.08 -23.33 -84.90
N SER A 248 14.25 -22.69 -85.06
CA SER A 248 14.35 -21.28 -85.47
C SER A 248 14.37 -21.09 -87.00
N LYS A 249 14.37 -22.17 -87.78
CA LYS A 249 14.34 -22.15 -89.26
C LYS A 249 12.99 -22.55 -89.86
N GLU A 250 12.00 -22.84 -89.03
CA GLU A 250 10.57 -22.80 -89.36
C GLU A 250 9.94 -21.50 -88.85
#